data_AF-A0AAN4WYP9-F1
#
_entry.id   AF-A0AAN4WYP9-F1
#
_cell.length_a   1.000
_cell.length_b   1.000
_cell.length_c   1.000
_cell.angle_alpha   90.00
_cell.angle_beta   90.00
_cell.angle_gamma   90.00
#
_symmetry.space_group_name_H-M   'P 1'
#
loop_
_entity.id
_entity.type
_entity.pdbx_description
1 polymer ?
#
loop_
_entity_poly.entity_id
_entity_poly.type
_entity_poly.pdbx_seq_one_letter_code
_entity_poly.pdbx_strand_id
1 'polypeptide(L)' 'MRAKFESLAIRKGYKKSVVALAHKMLRTIYAMLASGSHYEDKTVDYEALSVARNAPRWIKMLRKHSFMADSAAA' A
#
# COMPACT_ATOMS: atom_id res chain seq x y z
N MET A 1 -1.94 4.47 10.55
CA MET A 1 -2.57 3.82 11.74
C MET A 1 -1.72 3.94 13.02
N ARG A 2 -0.39 3.79 12.95
CA ARG A 2 0.53 3.91 14.09
C ARG A 2 0.34 5.17 14.94
N ALA A 3 0.36 6.36 14.35
CA ALA A 3 0.17 7.62 15.08
C ALA A 3 -1.15 7.67 15.87
N LYS A 4 -2.23 7.08 15.32
CA LYS A 4 -3.52 6.98 16.01
C LYS A 4 -3.46 6.04 17.20
N PHE A 5 -2.74 4.92 17.07
CA PHE A 5 -2.52 4.00 18.18
C PHE A 5 -1.71 4.66 19.30
N GLU A 6 -0.58 5.30 18.98
CA GLU A 6 0.29 5.98 19.96
C GLU A 6 -0.49 7.07 20.71
N SER A 7 -1.23 7.89 19.97
CA SER A 7 -2.13 8.92 20.51
C SER A 7 -3.19 8.36 21.47
N LEU A 8 -3.74 7.18 21.18
CA LEU A 8 -4.74 6.53 22.02
C LEU A 8 -4.10 5.82 23.22
N ALA A 9 -2.94 5.20 23.02
CA ALA A 9 -2.22 4.44 24.03
C ALA A 9 -1.84 5.34 25.22
N ILE A 10 -1.36 6.56 24.92
CA ILE A 10 -1.04 7.58 25.94
C ILE A 10 -2.29 7.98 26.75
N ARG A 11 -3.45 8.10 26.12
CA ARG A 11 -4.67 8.67 26.75
C ARG A 11 -5.59 7.63 27.39
N LYS A 12 -5.66 6.42 26.85
CA LYS A 12 -6.64 5.38 27.24
C LYS A 12 -6.00 4.06 27.67
N GLY A 13 -4.68 3.93 27.51
CA GLY A 13 -3.96 2.70 27.78
C GLY A 13 -3.98 1.71 26.61
N TYR A 14 -3.05 0.76 26.66
CA TYR A 14 -2.76 -0.17 25.57
C TYR A 14 -3.98 -0.98 25.11
N LYS A 15 -4.63 -1.70 26.04
CA LYS A 15 -5.75 -2.62 25.71
C LYS A 15 -6.90 -1.92 24.97
N LYS A 16 -7.34 -0.76 25.49
CA LYS A 16 -8.42 0.03 24.86
C LYS A 16 -8.01 0.57 23.49
N SER A 17 -6.74 0.88 23.31
CA SER A 17 -6.20 1.39 22.04
C SER A 17 -6.11 0.31 20.97
N VAL A 18 -5.77 -0.92 21.34
CA VAL A 18 -5.82 -2.09 20.44
C VAL A 18 -7.24 -2.33 19.94
N VAL A 19 -8.23 -2.36 20.85
CA VAL A 19 -9.65 -2.57 20.48
C VAL A 19 -10.15 -1.47 19.55
N ALA A 20 -9.84 -0.20 19.85
CA ALA A 20 -10.22 0.92 18.99
C ALA A 20 -9.58 0.86 17.60
N LEU A 21 -8.32 0.41 17.52
CA LEU A 21 -7.64 0.21 16.24
C LEU A 21 -8.25 -0.94 15.45
N ALA A 22 -8.50 -2.08 16.10
CA ALA A 22 -9.13 -3.25 15.48
C ALA A 22 -10.52 -2.93 14.94
N HIS A 23 -11.35 -2.22 15.72
CA HIS A 23 -12.67 -1.78 15.27
C HIS A 23 -12.58 -0.87 14.03
N LYS A 24 -11.61 0.05 13.99
CA LYS A 24 -11.39 0.88 12.81
C LYS A 24 -11.02 0.04 11.58
N MET A 25 -10.14 -0.96 11.74
CA MET A 25 -9.75 -1.87 10.66
C MET A 25 -10.94 -2.69 10.16
N LEU A 26 -11.73 -3.27 11.07
CA LEU A 26 -12.96 -4.00 10.75
C LEU A 26 -13.93 -3.16 9.93
N ARG A 27 -14.13 -1.89 10.30
CA ARG A 27 -15.03 -0.99 9.56
C ARG A 27 -14.53 -0.73 8.14
N THR A 28 -13.21 -0.58 7.95
CA THR A 28 -12.61 -0.42 6.62
C THR A 28 -12.79 -1.69 5.79
N ILE A 29 -12.48 -2.87 6.36
CA ILE A 29 -12.62 -4.15 5.68
C ILE A 29 -14.08 -4.39 5.28
N TYR A 30 -15.02 -4.16 6.20
CA TYR A 30 -16.44 -4.28 5.90
C TYR A 30 -16.87 -3.37 4.75
N ALA A 31 -16.46 -2.10 4.76
CA ALA A 31 -16.80 -1.16 3.69
C ALA A 31 -16.26 -1.62 2.32
N MET A 32 -15.02 -2.12 2.28
CA MET A 32 -14.42 -2.67 1.06
C MET A 32 -15.19 -3.89 0.54
N LEU A 33 -15.53 -4.83 1.43
CA LEU A 33 -16.28 -6.03 1.05
C LEU A 33 -17.70 -5.67 0.59
N ALA A 34 -18.35 -4.72 1.26
CA ALA A 34 -19.68 -4.26 0.91
C ALA A 34 -19.72 -3.52 -0.43
N SER A 35 -18.68 -2.76 -0.78
CA SER A 35 -18.59 -2.07 -2.07
C SER A 35 -18.01 -2.94 -3.20
N GLY A 36 -17.46 -4.12 -2.87
CA GLY A 36 -16.71 -4.95 -3.81
C GLY A 36 -15.41 -4.29 -4.30
N SER A 37 -14.92 -3.28 -3.58
CA SER A 37 -13.72 -2.52 -3.95
C SER A 37 -12.50 -3.03 -3.19
N HIS A 38 -11.32 -2.76 -3.74
CA HIS A 38 -10.06 -3.08 -3.08
C HIS A 38 -9.68 -2.03 -2.03
N TYR A 39 -8.65 -2.32 -1.23
CA TYR A 39 -8.15 -1.37 -0.23
C TYR A 39 -7.39 -0.25 -0.92
N GLU A 40 -7.84 0.99 -0.73
CA GLU A 40 -7.14 2.19 -1.18
C GLU A 40 -6.62 2.99 0.03
N ASP A 41 -5.30 3.11 0.14
CA ASP A 41 -4.68 4.00 1.11
C ASP A 41 -4.35 5.34 0.46
N LYS A 42 -5.04 6.40 0.87
CA LYS A 42 -4.82 7.76 0.33
C LYS A 42 -3.41 8.31 0.62
N THR A 43 -2.67 7.69 1.53
CA THR A 43 -1.33 8.15 1.94
C THR A 43 -0.20 7.36 1.28
N VAL A 44 -0.49 6.22 0.66
CA VAL A 44 0.52 5.34 0.08
C VAL A 44 0.21 5.12 -1.38
N ASP A 45 1.11 5.59 -2.25
CA ASP A 45 1.08 5.27 -3.67
C ASP A 45 1.66 3.86 -3.89
N TYR A 46 0.77 2.86 -3.87
CA TYR A 46 1.14 1.46 -4.06
C TYR A 46 1.64 1.16 -5.47
N GLU A 47 1.18 1.91 -6.48
CA GLU A 47 1.64 1.75 -7.86
C GLU A 47 3.11 2.16 -7.96
N ALA A 48 3.44 3.36 -7.48
CA ALA A 48 4.83 3.84 -7.46
C ALA A 48 5.76 2.90 -6.68
N LEU A 49 5.30 2.38 -5.53
CA LEU A 49 6.07 1.43 -4.73
C LEU A 49 6.30 0.11 -5.48
N SER A 50 5.27 -0.41 -6.16
CA SER A 50 5.37 -1.63 -6.96
C SER A 50 6.32 -1.44 -8.14
N VAL A 51 6.21 -0.32 -8.86
CA VAL A 51 7.10 0.04 -9.97
C VAL A 51 8.54 0.14 -9.47
N ALA A 52 8.81 0.90 -8.41
CA ALA A 52 10.16 1.05 -7.86
C ALA A 52 10.81 -0.31 -7.52
N ARG A 53 10.03 -1.24 -6.95
CA ARG A 53 10.52 -2.58 -6.60
C ARG A 53 10.77 -3.47 -7.81
N ASN A 54 9.85 -3.46 -8.78
CA ASN A 54 9.82 -4.48 -9.84
C ASN A 54 10.46 -4.01 -11.16
N ALA A 55 10.48 -2.70 -11.41
CA ALA A 55 10.91 -2.11 -12.69
C ALA A 55 12.32 -2.53 -13.11
N PRO A 56 13.36 -2.56 -12.25
CA PRO A 56 14.70 -2.97 -12.68
C PRO A 56 14.72 -4.38 -13.29
N ARG A 57 13.96 -5.31 -12.72
CA ARG A 57 13.86 -6.69 -13.20
C ARG A 57 13.11 -6.76 -14.52
N TRP A 58 12.00 -6.02 -14.65
CA TRP A 58 11.24 -5.97 -15.89
C TRP A 58 12.04 -5.34 -17.03
N ILE A 59 12.71 -4.22 -16.78
CA ILE A 59 13.59 -3.56 -17.76
C ILE A 59 14.69 -4.52 -18.24
N LYS A 60 15.31 -5.28 -17.33
CA LYS A 60 16.29 -6.30 -17.69
C LYS A 60 15.71 -7.37 -18.62
N MET A 61 14.50 -7.85 -18.34
CA MET A 61 13.84 -8.86 -19.17
C MET A 61 13.40 -8.31 -20.53
N LEU A 62 12.88 -7.08 -20.56
CA LEU A 62 12.48 -6.42 -21.80
C LEU A 62 13.68 -6.22 -22.74
N ARG A 63 14.84 -5.81 -22.20
CA ARG A 63 16.08 -5.73 -22.98
C ARG A 63 16.56 -7.11 -23.47
N LYS A 64 16.49 -8.15 -22.62
CA LYS A 64 16.91 -9.51 -22.98
C LYS A 64 16.12 -10.09 -24.16
N HIS A 65 14.82 -9.80 -24.22
CA HIS A 65 13.93 -10.33 -25.25
C HIS A 65 13.66 -9.34 -26.39
N SER A 66 14.47 -8.28 -26.52
CA SER A 66 14.36 -7.29 -27.59
C SER A 66 13.00 -6.58 -27.66
N PHE A 67 12.32 -6.44 -26.52
CA PHE A 67 11.05 -5.72 -26.41
C PHE A 67 11.23 -4.23 -26.06
N MET A 68 12.46 -3.75 -25.91
CA MET A 68 12.80 -2.34 -25.84
C MET A 68 13.59 -1.97 -27.09
N ALA A 69 13.13 -0.98 -27.85
CA ALA A 69 13.95 -0.35 -28.88
C ALA A 69 15.13 0.34 -28.19
N ASP A 70 16.35 0.11 -28.67
CA ASP A 70 17.48 0.93 -28.25
C ASP A 70 17.17 2.37 -28.66
N SER A 71 17.08 3.27 -27.68
CA SER A 71 16.94 4.71 -27.90
C SER A 71 18.27 5.32 -28.38
N ALA A 72 18.87 4.73 -29.41
CA ALA A 72 20.12 5.17 -30.04
C ALA A 72 19.93 5.41 -31.55
N ALA A 73 18.72 5.76 -31.96
CA ALA A 73 18.39 6.22 -33.30
C ALA A 73 17.39 7.39 -33.22
N ALA A 74 17.87 8.55 -32.76
CA ALA A 74 17.28 9.87 -32.96
C ALA A 74 18.39 10.92 -32.87
#